data_AF-A0A814Q5V7-F1
#
_entry.id   AF-A0A814Q5V7-F1
#
_cell.length_a   1.000
_cell.length_b   1.000
_cell.length_c   1.000
_cell.angle_alpha   90.00
_cell.angle_beta   90.00
_cell.angle_gamma   90.00
#
_symmetry.space_group_name_H-M   'P 1'
#
loop_
_entity.id
_entity.type
_entity.pdbx_description
1 polymer ?
#
loop_
_entity_poly.entity_id
_entity_poly.type
_entity_poly.pdbx_seq_one_letter_code
_entity_poly.pdbx_strand_id
1 'polypeptide(L)'
;MTFGIANQSFSIALWIKPMSLRGILVHIPNQSTGDGWCMPLLGFNSSGILITQSSSLMIAAPTFPLNVWTHIAQTFSIQNGLQLYINGSLYQTVTGTSMTPPYQSMHVSIASQQMGGSSCMWGPIESRSYVGAFDELNIYNRQITTAEIASISS
;
A
#
# COMPACT_ATOMS: atom_id res chain seq x y z
N MET A 1 -14.70 8.42 0.52
CA MET A 1 -14.24 7.62 -0.63
C MET A 1 -14.45 6.16 -0.27
N THR A 2 -15.22 5.41 -1.06
CA THR A 2 -15.54 4.01 -0.74
C THR A 2 -14.51 3.10 -1.37
N PHE A 3 -13.67 2.46 -0.56
CA PHE A 3 -12.91 1.28 -0.97
C PHE A 3 -13.84 0.06 -0.79
N GLY A 4 -13.81 -0.91 -1.70
CA GLY A 4 -14.73 -2.06 -1.67
C GLY A 4 -15.48 -2.37 -2.97
N ILE A 5 -15.12 -1.73 -4.09
CA ILE A 5 -15.66 -2.04 -5.41
C ILE A 5 -14.69 -2.94 -6.16
N ALA A 6 -15.19 -4.06 -6.69
CA ALA A 6 -14.40 -4.98 -7.47
C ALA A 6 -13.77 -4.28 -8.68
N ASN A 7 -12.46 -4.50 -8.86
CA ASN A 7 -11.66 -4.03 -9.96
C ASN A 7 -11.62 -2.49 -10.13
N GLN A 8 -11.93 -1.75 -9.07
CA GLN A 8 -11.77 -0.30 -9.08
C GLN A 8 -10.29 0.08 -9.10
N SER A 9 -9.91 0.93 -10.05
CA SER A 9 -8.57 1.52 -10.10
C SER A 9 -8.34 2.41 -8.89
N PHE A 10 -7.14 2.38 -8.33
CA PHE A 10 -6.78 3.24 -7.20
C PHE A 10 -5.31 3.65 -7.28
N SER A 11 -4.93 4.65 -6.50
CA SER A 11 -3.53 5.01 -6.28
C SER A 11 -3.31 5.52 -4.87
N ILE A 12 -2.17 5.19 -4.30
CA ILE A 12 -1.71 5.65 -3.00
C ILE A 12 -0.28 6.14 -3.19
N ALA A 13 0.01 7.36 -2.78
CA ALA A 13 1.34 7.96 -2.84
C ALA A 13 1.65 8.67 -1.53
N LEU A 14 2.89 8.56 -1.06
CA LEU A 14 3.36 9.20 0.17
C LEU A 14 4.89 9.21 0.25
N TRP A 15 5.42 10.13 1.04
CA TRP A 15 6.79 10.07 1.51
C TRP A 15 6.88 9.22 2.78
N ILE A 16 7.91 8.38 2.86
CA ILE A 16 8.23 7.63 4.09
C ILE A 16 9.68 7.80 4.51
N LYS A 17 9.90 7.77 5.82
CA LYS A 17 11.21 7.72 6.47
C LYS A 17 11.20 6.60 7.50
N PRO A 18 11.47 5.35 7.09
CA PRO A 18 11.37 4.19 7.98
C PRO A 18 12.46 4.23 9.05
N MET A 19 12.06 4.07 10.32
CA MET A 19 12.97 3.80 11.43
C MET A 19 13.19 2.28 11.60
N SER A 20 12.25 1.48 11.10
CA SER A 20 12.40 0.03 10.91
C SER A 20 11.79 -0.39 9.58
N LEU A 21 12.35 -1.43 8.95
CA LEU A 21 11.81 -2.01 7.72
C LEU A 21 10.81 -3.13 8.08
N ARG A 22 9.81 -2.82 8.91
CA ARG A 22 8.84 -3.81 9.38
C ARG A 22 7.45 -3.22 9.45
N GLY A 23 6.46 -4.08 9.25
CA GLY A 23 5.07 -3.75 9.51
C GLY A 23 4.30 -3.16 8.34
N ILE A 24 3.00 -3.00 8.59
CA ILE A 24 1.98 -2.50 7.68
C ILE A 24 2.02 -0.98 7.67
N LEU A 25 2.16 -0.42 6.48
CA LEU A 25 2.07 1.02 6.24
C LEU A 25 0.66 1.42 5.80
N VAL A 26 0.06 0.65 4.88
CA VAL A 26 -1.33 0.87 4.44
C VAL A 26 -2.03 -0.47 4.34
N HIS A 27 -3.21 -0.57 4.95
CA HIS A 27 -4.13 -1.69 4.76
C HIS A 27 -5.57 -1.23 4.65
N ILE A 28 -6.39 -2.10 4.07
CA ILE A 28 -7.81 -1.86 3.90
C ILE A 28 -8.61 -2.88 4.74
N PRO A 29 -9.01 -2.52 5.97
CA PRO A 29 -9.90 -3.32 6.81
C PRO A 29 -11.39 -3.11 6.48
N ASN A 30 -12.23 -4.09 6.83
CA ASN A 30 -13.69 -3.98 6.74
C ASN A 30 -14.33 -3.34 7.99
N GLN A 31 -13.55 -3.09 9.04
CA GLN A 31 -13.99 -2.35 10.23
C GLN A 31 -13.20 -1.05 10.37
N SER A 32 -13.84 0.00 10.89
CA SER A 32 -13.23 1.32 11.09
C SER A 32 -12.16 1.34 12.19
N THR A 33 -12.16 0.33 13.05
CA THR A 33 -11.20 0.06 14.12
C THR A 33 -9.84 -0.46 13.62
N GLY A 34 -9.69 -0.69 12.32
CA GLY A 34 -8.43 -1.19 11.76
C GLY A 34 -8.31 -2.70 11.71
N ASP A 35 -9.36 -3.44 12.06
CA ASP A 35 -9.37 -4.89 12.27
C ASP A 35 -10.48 -5.60 11.46
N GLY A 36 -10.75 -6.86 11.81
CA GLY A 36 -11.64 -7.74 11.05
C GLY A 36 -10.95 -8.40 9.85
N TRP A 37 -11.68 -8.51 8.73
CA TRP A 37 -11.06 -8.87 7.47
C TRP A 37 -10.29 -7.66 6.94
N CYS A 38 -9.08 -7.89 6.45
CA CYS A 38 -8.25 -6.81 5.95
C CYS A 38 -7.36 -7.30 4.81
N MET A 39 -6.85 -6.35 4.05
CA MET A 39 -5.81 -6.57 3.05
C MET A 39 -4.75 -5.49 3.19
N PRO A 40 -3.53 -5.82 3.65
CA PRO A 40 -2.42 -4.90 3.59
C PRO A 40 -2.05 -4.67 2.14
N LEU A 41 -1.93 -3.41 1.75
CA LEU A 41 -1.57 -3.00 0.40
C LEU A 41 -0.10 -2.64 0.29
N LEU A 42 0.46 -2.11 1.37
CA LEU A 42 1.81 -1.56 1.40
C LEU A 42 2.41 -1.75 2.79
N GLY A 43 3.63 -2.25 2.85
CA GLY A 43 4.34 -2.47 4.10
C GLY A 43 5.60 -3.29 3.90
N PHE A 44 6.27 -3.62 4.99
CA PHE A 44 7.48 -4.42 4.96
C PHE A 44 7.23 -5.84 5.48
N ASN A 45 7.86 -6.82 4.84
CA ASN A 45 7.88 -8.19 5.34
C ASN A 45 8.91 -8.37 6.48
N SER A 46 8.98 -9.57 7.05
CA SER A 46 9.91 -9.90 8.14
C SER A 46 11.39 -9.81 7.75
N SER A 47 11.70 -9.83 6.45
CA SER A 47 13.06 -9.70 5.90
C SER A 47 13.45 -8.25 5.57
N GLY A 48 12.61 -7.26 5.84
CA GLY A 48 12.91 -5.87 5.55
C GLY A 48 12.62 -5.41 4.13
N ILE A 49 11.91 -6.23 3.34
CA ILE A 49 11.58 -5.90 1.96
C ILE A 49 10.24 -5.17 1.91
N LEU A 50 10.21 -4.03 1.21
CA LEU A 50 8.96 -3.32 0.92
C LEU A 50 8.15 -4.16 -0.05
N ILE A 51 6.92 -4.48 0.35
CA ILE A 51 5.94 -5.16 -0.46
C ILE A 51 4.82 -4.18 -0.79
N THR A 52 4.47 -4.11 -2.06
CA THR A 52 3.16 -3.61 -2.48
C THR A 52 2.35 -4.78 -3.04
N GLN A 53 1.09 -4.86 -2.66
CA GLN A 53 0.21 -5.95 -3.06
C GLN A 53 -1.23 -5.46 -3.22
N SER A 54 -1.99 -6.18 -4.02
CA SER A 54 -3.42 -5.95 -4.23
C SER A 54 -4.03 -7.25 -4.72
N SER A 55 -4.93 -7.86 -3.94
CA SER A 55 -5.45 -9.20 -4.24
C SER A 55 -4.28 -10.16 -4.51
N SER A 56 -4.31 -11.04 -5.49
CA SER A 56 -3.20 -11.95 -5.80
C SER A 56 -1.92 -11.30 -6.37
N LEU A 57 -1.92 -9.99 -6.65
CA LEU A 57 -0.78 -9.30 -7.22
C LEU A 57 0.17 -8.80 -6.14
N MET A 58 1.47 -8.92 -6.38
CA MET A 58 2.50 -8.53 -5.45
C MET A 58 3.74 -8.05 -6.21
N ILE A 59 4.36 -6.99 -5.71
CA ILE A 59 5.71 -6.55 -6.09
C ILE A 59 6.53 -6.46 -4.81
N ALA A 60 7.70 -7.11 -4.83
CA ALA A 60 8.73 -6.93 -3.82
C ALA A 60 9.77 -5.94 -4.34
N ALA A 61 9.99 -4.86 -3.59
CA ALA A 61 10.98 -3.85 -3.92
C ALA A 61 12.41 -4.34 -3.60
N PRO A 62 13.46 -3.62 -4.00
CA PRO A 62 14.82 -3.91 -3.54
C PRO A 62 14.99 -3.43 -2.09
N THR A 63 16.22 -3.48 -1.58
CA THR A 63 16.54 -2.98 -0.24
C THR A 63 16.16 -1.50 -0.10
N PHE A 64 15.61 -1.15 1.06
CA PHE A 64 15.09 0.18 1.35
C PHE A 64 15.96 0.86 2.42
N PRO A 65 16.36 2.13 2.25
CA PRO A 65 17.21 2.80 3.23
C PRO A 65 16.42 3.16 4.50
N LEU A 66 17.05 2.96 5.66
CA LEU A 66 16.54 3.46 6.95
C LEU A 66 16.82 4.95 7.11
N ASN A 67 15.91 5.67 7.76
CA ASN A 67 16.05 7.08 8.10
C ASN A 67 16.31 8.02 6.91
N VAL A 68 15.93 7.62 5.69
CA VAL A 68 16.00 8.44 4.48
C VAL A 68 14.60 8.61 3.93
N TRP A 69 14.23 9.84 3.59
CA TRP A 69 12.98 10.14 2.91
C TRP A 69 12.99 9.49 1.53
N THR A 70 12.00 8.63 1.29
CA THR A 70 11.77 7.99 0.00
C THR A 70 10.32 8.17 -0.36
N HIS A 71 10.05 8.71 -1.55
CA HIS A 71 8.69 8.76 -2.08
C HIS A 71 8.31 7.40 -2.64
N ILE A 72 7.12 6.90 -2.29
CA ILE A 72 6.58 5.65 -2.81
C ILE A 72 5.18 5.88 -3.36
N ALA A 73 4.89 5.24 -4.50
CA ALA A 73 3.54 5.23 -5.07
C ALA A 73 3.14 3.82 -5.49
N GLN A 74 1.95 3.40 -5.06
CA GLN A 74 1.27 2.22 -5.56
C GLN A 74 0.14 2.68 -6.47
N THR A 75 0.06 2.12 -7.68
CA THR A 75 -1.12 2.30 -8.54
C THR A 75 -1.67 0.96 -8.98
N PHE A 76 -2.97 0.90 -9.22
CA PHE A 76 -3.63 -0.28 -9.77
C PHE A 76 -4.70 0.13 -10.77
N SER A 77 -4.76 -0.60 -11.88
CA SER A 77 -5.93 -0.66 -12.77
C SER A 77 -6.02 -2.04 -13.43
N ILE A 78 -7.18 -2.39 -13.98
CA ILE A 78 -7.34 -3.64 -14.75
C ILE A 78 -6.43 -3.64 -15.98
N GLN A 79 -6.27 -2.47 -16.62
CA GLN A 79 -5.54 -2.34 -17.87
C GLN A 79 -4.02 -2.42 -17.67
N ASN A 80 -3.50 -1.79 -16.61
CA ASN A 80 -2.06 -1.67 -16.38
C ASN A 80 -1.54 -2.58 -15.26
N GLY A 81 -2.42 -3.25 -14.51
CA GLY A 81 -2.06 -4.06 -13.36
C GLY A 81 -1.62 -3.23 -12.15
N LEU A 82 -0.91 -3.89 -11.24
CA LEU A 82 -0.30 -3.27 -10.06
C LEU A 82 1.06 -2.68 -10.44
N GLN A 83 1.33 -1.44 -10.03
CA GLN A 83 2.59 -0.76 -10.29
C GLN A 83 3.16 -0.16 -9.01
N LEU A 84 4.49 -0.26 -8.87
CA LEU A 84 5.26 0.38 -7.80
C LEU A 84 6.15 1.47 -8.40
N TYR A 85 6.13 2.63 -7.78
CA TYR A 85 7.01 3.76 -8.08
C TYR A 85 7.84 4.11 -6.85
N ILE A 86 9.12 4.43 -7.07
CA ILE A 86 10.07 4.84 -6.02
C ILE A 86 10.75 6.12 -6.51
N ASN A 87 10.70 7.18 -5.69
CA ASN A 87 11.25 8.51 -6.03
C ASN A 87 10.82 8.99 -7.43
N GLY A 88 9.51 8.94 -7.68
CA GLY A 88 8.92 9.40 -8.94
C GLY A 88 9.06 8.43 -10.13
N SER A 89 9.94 7.43 -10.04
CA SER A 89 10.25 6.53 -11.14
C SER A 89 9.52 5.20 -11.03
N LEU A 90 9.00 4.68 -12.15
CA LEU A 90 8.39 3.35 -12.20
C LEU A 90 9.46 2.30 -11.90
N TYR A 91 9.26 1.53 -10.83
CA TYR A 91 10.13 0.42 -10.46
C TYR A 91 9.72 -0.86 -11.18
N GLN A 92 8.45 -1.26 -11.04
CA GLN A 92 7.95 -2.51 -11.61
C GLN A 92 6.44 -2.46 -11.84
N THR A 93 5.99 -3.24 -12.83
CA THR A 93 4.58 -3.53 -13.11
C THR A 93 4.35 -5.03 -13.03
N VAL A 94 3.24 -5.45 -12.41
CA VAL A 94 2.73 -6.82 -12.45
C VAL A 94 1.31 -6.78 -13.00
N THR A 95 1.09 -7.46 -14.12
CA THR A 95 -0.22 -7.51 -14.79
C THR A 95 -1.13 -8.53 -14.13
N GLY A 96 -2.43 -8.24 -14.14
CA GLY A 96 -3.47 -9.11 -13.61
C GLY A 96 -4.80 -8.37 -13.49
N THR A 97 -5.91 -9.12 -13.49
CA THR A 97 -7.24 -8.56 -13.78
C THR A 97 -8.24 -8.71 -12.64
N SER A 98 -7.84 -9.17 -11.45
CA SER A 98 -8.77 -9.41 -10.35
C SER A 98 -8.35 -8.72 -9.05
N MET A 99 -9.14 -7.73 -8.66
CA MET A 99 -9.24 -7.28 -7.29
C MET A 99 -10.71 -7.40 -6.87
N THR A 100 -11.05 -8.43 -6.11
CA THR A 100 -12.39 -8.57 -5.55
C THR A 100 -12.31 -8.36 -4.06
N PRO A 101 -12.59 -7.14 -3.55
CA PRO A 101 -12.77 -6.97 -2.13
C PRO A 101 -13.98 -7.81 -1.69
N PRO A 102 -13.90 -8.54 -0.57
CA PRO A 102 -14.99 -9.42 -0.14
C PRO A 102 -16.20 -8.66 0.43
N TYR A 103 -16.06 -7.36 0.70
CA TYR A 103 -17.09 -6.54 1.34
C TYR A 103 -17.32 -5.22 0.60
N GLN A 104 -18.56 -4.73 0.66
CA GLN A 104 -19.01 -3.51 -0.02
C GLN A 104 -18.53 -2.21 0.65
N SER A 105 -18.10 -2.29 1.92
CA SER A 105 -17.57 -1.15 2.67
C SER A 105 -16.22 -1.53 3.26
N MET A 106 -15.21 -0.76 2.91
CA MET A 106 -13.88 -0.89 3.47
C MET A 106 -13.31 0.48 3.84
N HIS A 107 -12.42 0.48 4.81
CA HIS A 107 -11.76 1.66 5.33
C HIS A 107 -10.29 1.67 4.92
N VAL A 108 -9.65 2.83 4.88
CA VAL A 108 -8.19 2.90 4.74
C VAL A 108 -7.62 3.16 6.12
N SER A 109 -6.63 2.36 6.51
CA SER A 109 -5.88 2.54 7.75
C SER A 109 -4.40 2.66 7.43
N ILE A 110 -3.74 3.62 8.06
CA ILE A 110 -2.35 3.98 7.79
C ILE A 110 -1.53 3.81 9.07
N ALA A 111 -0.36 3.19 8.95
CA ALA A 111 0.63 2.98 9.99
C ALA A 111 0.07 2.41 11.32
N SER A 112 -1.08 1.75 11.26
CA SER A 112 -1.77 1.21 12.41
C SER A 112 -2.19 -0.22 12.13
N GLN A 113 -1.80 -1.12 13.03
CA GLN A 113 -2.22 -2.51 12.97
C GLN A 113 -3.45 -2.79 13.85
N GLN A 114 -3.74 -2.00 14.89
CA GLN A 114 -4.77 -2.37 15.87
C GLN A 114 -5.35 -1.18 16.66
N MET A 115 -6.67 -1.00 16.55
CA MET A 115 -7.53 -0.59 17.66
C MET A 115 -8.61 -1.67 17.90
N GLY A 116 -8.24 -2.92 18.19
CA GLY A 116 -9.25 -3.99 18.34
C GLY A 116 -8.80 -5.42 18.67
N GLY A 117 -7.49 -5.71 18.69
CA GLY A 117 -6.97 -7.00 19.18
C GLY A 117 -6.82 -8.12 18.13
N SER A 118 -7.31 -7.94 16.90
CA SER A 118 -7.03 -8.87 15.77
C SER A 118 -5.99 -8.28 14.82
N SER A 119 -4.98 -9.07 14.46
CA SER A 119 -3.89 -8.64 13.57
C SER A 119 -4.26 -8.84 12.10
N CYS A 120 -3.91 -7.88 11.25
CA CYS A 120 -4.15 -8.02 9.81
C CYS A 120 -3.18 -9.02 9.15
N MET A 121 -3.56 -10.30 9.10
CA MET A 121 -2.70 -11.40 8.65
C MET A 121 -3.06 -11.81 7.22
N TRP A 122 -2.47 -11.14 6.22
CA TRP A 122 -2.65 -11.54 4.82
C TRP A 122 -1.42 -11.19 3.96
N GLY A 123 -0.92 -12.18 3.22
CA GLY A 123 0.28 -12.04 2.39
C GLY A 123 1.59 -11.98 3.21
N PRO A 124 2.72 -11.62 2.58
CA PRO A 124 4.03 -11.59 3.21
C PRO A 124 4.29 -10.35 4.07
N ILE A 125 3.45 -9.31 4.01
CA ILE A 125 3.62 -8.11 4.84
C ILE A 125 3.49 -8.52 6.30
N GLU A 126 4.46 -8.08 7.09
CA GLU A 126 4.51 -8.49 8.47
C GLU A 126 3.40 -7.82 9.27
N SER A 127 2.63 -8.63 10.00
CA SER A 127 1.52 -8.13 10.81
C SER A 127 2.03 -7.44 12.07
N ARG A 128 2.49 -6.19 11.91
CA ARG A 128 2.80 -5.21 12.96
C ARG A 128 2.60 -3.79 12.44
N SER A 129 2.56 -2.78 13.30
CA SER A 129 2.51 -1.39 12.84
C SER A 129 3.83 -0.97 12.20
N TYR A 130 3.77 -0.19 11.13
CA TYR A 130 4.91 0.52 10.59
C TYR A 130 5.50 1.48 11.64
N VAL A 131 6.84 1.56 11.69
CA VAL A 131 7.55 2.49 12.57
C VAL A 131 8.48 3.39 11.74
N GLY A 132 8.10 4.65 11.65
CA GLY A 132 8.81 5.68 10.89
C GLY A 132 7.94 6.92 10.72
N ALA A 133 8.49 7.95 10.09
CA ALA A 133 7.72 9.12 9.70
C ALA A 133 7.12 8.90 8.30
N PHE A 134 5.98 9.53 8.04
CA PHE A 134 5.40 9.64 6.71
C PHE A 134 4.88 11.06 6.50
N ASP A 135 4.80 11.49 5.24
CA ASP A 135 4.29 12.81 4.87
C ASP A 135 3.61 12.76 3.49
N GLU A 136 2.83 13.80 3.17
CA GLU A 136 2.15 14.01 1.89
C GLU A 136 1.37 12.79 1.38
N LEU A 137 0.56 12.20 2.25
CA LEU A 137 -0.30 11.08 1.88
C LEU A 137 -1.39 11.54 0.90
N ASN A 138 -1.36 10.95 -0.29
CA ASN A 138 -2.33 11.14 -1.35
C ASN A 138 -3.01 9.81 -1.68
N ILE A 139 -4.35 9.81 -1.72
CA ILE A 139 -5.17 8.63 -2.04
C ILE A 139 -6.16 9.00 -3.14
N TYR A 140 -6.18 8.19 -4.20
CA TYR A 140 -7.02 8.40 -5.38
C TYR A 140 -7.89 7.18 -5.67
N ASN A 141 -9.12 7.43 -6.11
CA ASN A 141 -10.06 6.42 -6.63
C ASN A 141 -9.90 6.18 -8.14
N ARG A 142 -8.70 6.42 -8.66
CA ARG A 142 -8.29 6.17 -10.04
C ARG A 142 -6.80 5.85 -10.07
N GLN A 143 -6.35 5.30 -11.20
CA GLN A 143 -4.92 5.26 -11.48
C GLN A 143 -4.43 6.67 -11.83
N ILE A 144 -3.40 7.14 -11.14
CA ILE A 144 -2.66 8.36 -11.51
C ILE A 144 -1.53 8.02 -12.49
N THR A 145 -1.17 8.98 -13.33
CA THR A 145 -0.14 8.83 -14.37
C THR A 145 1.26 9.00 -13.81
N THR A 146 2.28 8.53 -14.56
CA THR A 146 3.69 8.77 -14.22
C THR A 146 4.03 10.26 -14.10
N ALA A 147 3.40 11.12 -14.91
CA ALA A 147 3.62 12.57 -14.82
C ALA A 147 3.04 13.17 -13.52
N GLU A 148 1.86 12.71 -13.10
CA GLU A 148 1.27 13.10 -11.81
C GLU A 148 2.13 12.61 -10.64
N ILE A 149 2.66 11.38 -10.70
CA ILE A 149 3.56 10.85 -9.68
C ILE A 149 4.86 11.67 -9.61
N ALA A 150 5.43 12.04 -10.74
CA ALA A 150 6.61 12.91 -10.78
C ALA A 150 6.35 14.26 -10.10
N SER A 151 5.15 14.83 -10.25
CA SER A 151 4.81 16.13 -9.66
C SER A 151 4.65 16.11 -8.13
N ILE A 152 4.34 14.96 -7.54
CA ILE A 152 4.17 14.79 -6.08
C ILE A 152 5.39 14.14 -5.41
N SER A 153 6.45 13.88 -6.17
CA SER A 153 7.68 13.23 -5.69
C SER A 153 8.93 14.10 -5.86
N SER A 154 8.75 15.34 -6.32
CA SER A 154 9.80 16.34 -6.53
C SER A 154 10.07 17.17 -5.29
#